data_AF-A0AB74N7X3-F1
#
_entry.id   AF-A0AB74N7X3-F1
#
_cell.length_a   1.000
_cell.length_b   1.000
_cell.length_c   1.000
_cell.angle_alpha   90.00
_cell.angle_beta   90.00
_cell.angle_gamma   90.00
#
_symmetry.space_group_name_H-M   'P 1'
#
loop_
_entity.id
_entity.type
_entity.pdbx_description
1 polymer ?
#
loop_
_entity_poly.entity_id
_entity_poly.type
_entity_poly.pdbx_seq_one_letter_code
_entity_poly.pdbx_strand_id
1 'polypeptide(L)'
;GLYSNIVPYIRTQPDETLYPTSGEGRKKLLVYSIFSLISAEHEEKKINLFLIEEPENHLHKSIQIALSQILFEDNKYNYLFMSTHSPFILYEMNKVNLVRIYNKTKIDSTSEFYTVPQKYGDNKKMLNKGLSEAIFADKVLLVEGPSELILFEKVLSSINPFFESDGIYILPVNGIGFKKYRDILENLKILNTIKTDNDLRIVKKT
;
A
#
# COMPACT_ATOMS: atom_id res chain seq x y z
N GLY A 1 -12.02 23.88 -8.96
CA GLY A 1 -12.64 22.85 -9.85
C GLY A 1 -13.89 22.30 -9.18
N LEU A 2 -14.72 21.49 -9.85
CA LEU A 2 -16.00 20.99 -9.30
C LEU A 2 -15.90 20.49 -7.83
N TYR A 3 -14.78 19.88 -7.46
CA TYR A 3 -14.41 19.43 -6.11
C TYR A 3 -14.47 20.50 -5.01
N SER A 4 -14.05 21.74 -5.28
CA SER A 4 -13.93 22.78 -4.24
C SER A 4 -15.29 23.26 -3.73
N ASN A 5 -16.36 23.00 -4.49
CA ASN A 5 -17.69 23.55 -4.26
C ASN A 5 -18.68 22.51 -3.70
N ILE A 6 -18.25 21.25 -3.51
CA ILE A 6 -19.12 20.20 -2.98
C ILE A 6 -19.12 20.24 -1.44
N VAL A 7 -20.29 20.53 -0.88
CA VAL A 7 -20.50 20.56 0.57
C VAL A 7 -21.60 19.54 0.93
N PRO A 8 -21.25 18.39 1.54
CA PRO A 8 -22.21 17.38 1.92
C PRO A 8 -22.93 17.78 3.22
N TYR A 9 -24.25 17.62 3.23
CA TYR A 9 -25.10 17.84 4.40
C TYR A 9 -25.81 16.54 4.75
N ILE A 10 -26.00 16.28 6.05
CA ILE A 10 -26.86 15.20 6.54
C ILE A 10 -28.16 15.81 7.03
N ARG A 11 -29.27 15.16 6.68
CA ARG A 11 -30.60 15.44 7.20
C ARG A 11 -31.11 14.18 7.91
N THR A 12 -31.47 14.29 9.18
CA THR A 12 -32.09 13.21 9.95
C THR A 12 -33.58 13.48 10.07
N GLN A 13 -34.45 12.66 9.46
CA GLN A 13 -35.89 12.78 9.74
C GLN A 13 -36.16 12.44 11.21
N PRO A 14 -36.98 13.21 11.96
CA PRO A 14 -37.97 14.21 11.50
C PRO A 14 -37.46 15.66 11.39
N ASP A 15 -36.18 15.93 11.61
CA ASP A 15 -35.60 17.27 11.57
C ASP A 15 -35.34 17.73 10.11
N GLU A 16 -35.69 18.98 9.78
CA GLU A 16 -35.39 19.62 8.49
C GLU A 16 -34.01 20.29 8.48
N THR A 17 -33.35 20.37 9.63
CA THR A 17 -32.06 21.04 9.78
C THR A 17 -30.96 20.32 9.00
N LEU A 18 -30.25 21.05 8.16
CA LEU A 18 -29.09 20.54 7.41
C LEU A 18 -27.84 20.64 8.28
N TYR A 19 -27.31 19.49 8.69
CA TYR A 19 -26.05 19.44 9.42
C TYR A 19 -24.88 19.38 8.46
N PRO A 20 -23.98 20.39 8.44
CA PRO A 20 -22.80 20.35 7.59
C PRO A 20 -21.89 19.21 8.02
N THR A 21 -21.60 18.30 7.09
CA THR A 21 -20.62 17.23 7.33
C THR A 21 -19.25 17.64 6.82
N SER A 22 -18.57 18.43 7.63
CA SER A 22 -17.30 19.09 7.27
C SER A 22 -16.07 18.20 7.47
N GLY A 23 -16.08 17.00 6.89
CA GLY A 23 -14.89 16.14 6.82
C GLY A 23 -14.31 16.12 5.41
N GLU A 24 -13.10 16.62 5.22
CA GLU A 24 -12.42 16.62 3.91
C GLU A 24 -12.33 15.22 3.29
N GLY A 25 -12.07 14.20 4.12
CA GLY A 25 -12.11 12.81 3.69
C GLY A 25 -13.47 12.34 3.16
N ARG A 26 -14.58 12.73 3.81
CA ARG A 26 -15.93 12.38 3.37
C ARG A 26 -16.28 13.06 2.04
N LYS A 27 -15.83 14.31 1.86
CA LYS A 27 -15.97 15.02 0.57
C LYS A 27 -15.26 14.25 -0.54
N LYS A 28 -14.01 13.82 -0.32
CA LYS A 28 -13.25 13.04 -1.31
C LYS A 28 -13.96 11.74 -1.69
N LEU A 29 -14.42 10.96 -0.70
CA LEU A 29 -15.16 9.73 -0.96
C LEU A 29 -16.44 9.95 -1.77
N LEU A 30 -17.26 10.94 -1.38
CA LEU A 30 -18.47 11.28 -2.12
C LEU A 30 -18.15 11.62 -3.57
N VAL A 31 -17.09 12.40 -3.77
CA VAL A 31 -16.67 12.81 -5.10
C VAL A 31 -16.17 11.62 -5.92
N TYR A 32 -15.35 10.72 -5.35
CA TYR A 32 -14.96 9.48 -6.02
C TYR A 32 -16.16 8.63 -6.40
N SER A 33 -17.17 8.52 -5.54
CA SER A 33 -18.42 7.82 -5.85
C SER A 33 -19.17 8.47 -7.01
N ILE A 34 -19.31 9.80 -7.03
CA ILE A 34 -19.96 10.53 -8.13
C ILE A 34 -19.19 10.33 -9.44
N PHE A 35 -17.86 10.45 -9.43
CA PHE A 35 -17.05 10.21 -10.62
C PHE A 35 -17.15 8.77 -11.11
N SER A 36 -17.20 7.80 -10.19
CA SER A 36 -17.41 6.40 -10.54
C SER A 36 -18.76 6.18 -11.23
N LEU A 37 -19.83 6.83 -10.76
CA LEU A 37 -21.15 6.77 -11.39
C LEU A 37 -21.15 7.41 -12.79
N ILE A 38 -20.61 8.62 -12.92
CA ILE A 38 -20.52 9.31 -14.21
C ILE A 38 -19.66 8.51 -15.19
N SER A 39 -18.57 7.90 -14.70
CA SER A 39 -17.70 7.05 -15.50
C SER A 39 -18.43 5.82 -16.04
N ALA A 40 -19.29 5.21 -15.22
CA ALA A 40 -20.10 4.06 -15.63
C ALA A 40 -21.10 4.43 -16.74
N GLU A 41 -21.70 5.63 -16.71
CA GLU A 41 -22.60 6.09 -17.79
C GLU A 41 -21.89 6.30 -19.14
N HIS A 42 -20.56 6.46 -19.12
CA HIS A 42 -19.75 6.71 -20.30
C HIS A 42 -18.84 5.53 -20.71
N GLU A 43 -18.90 4.42 -19.99
CA GLU A 43 -17.99 3.27 -20.15
C GLU A 43 -18.10 2.62 -21.54
N GLU A 44 -19.30 2.56 -22.13
CA GLU A 44 -19.49 2.01 -23.49
C GLU A 44 -19.01 2.95 -24.60
N LYS A 45 -18.80 4.24 -24.31
CA LYS A 45 -18.54 5.27 -25.33
C LYS A 45 -17.09 5.73 -25.33
N LYS A 46 -16.37 5.61 -24.22
CA LYS A 46 -15.02 6.16 -24.04
C LYS A 46 -14.18 5.30 -23.10
N ILE A 47 -12.86 5.37 -23.28
CA ILE A 47 -11.90 4.84 -22.32
C ILE A 47 -11.78 5.85 -21.17
N ASN A 48 -12.09 5.41 -19.95
CA ASN A 48 -11.95 6.22 -18.74
C ASN A 48 -10.56 6.06 -18.14
N LEU A 49 -9.81 7.16 -18.03
CA LEU A 49 -8.50 7.23 -17.39
C LEU A 49 -8.62 7.92 -16.04
N PHE A 50 -8.24 7.23 -14.97
CA PHE A 50 -8.27 7.76 -13.61
C PHE A 50 -6.86 8.17 -13.18
N LEU A 51 -6.73 9.41 -12.70
CA LEU A 51 -5.50 9.99 -12.17
C LEU A 51 -5.79 10.46 -10.74
N ILE A 52 -5.20 9.81 -9.75
CA ILE A 52 -5.46 10.08 -8.33
C ILE A 52 -4.15 10.40 -7.62
N GLU A 53 -4.07 11.59 -7.02
CA GLU A 53 -2.93 12.01 -6.22
C GLU A 53 -3.26 11.88 -4.73
N GLU A 54 -2.41 11.18 -3.98
CA GLU A 54 -2.45 11.03 -2.52
C GLU A 54 -3.88 10.82 -1.97
N PRO A 55 -4.57 9.74 -2.38
CA PRO A 55 -5.95 9.49 -1.97
C PRO A 55 -6.13 9.39 -0.46
N GLU A 56 -5.08 9.02 0.27
CA GLU A 56 -5.05 8.90 1.73
C GLU A 56 -5.17 10.23 2.49
N ASN A 57 -4.95 11.37 1.82
CA ASN A 57 -4.91 12.66 2.50
C ASN A 57 -6.24 12.95 3.21
N HIS A 58 -6.17 13.21 4.52
CA HIS A 58 -7.31 13.41 5.44
C HIS A 58 -8.21 12.18 5.63
N LEU A 59 -7.73 10.96 5.29
CA LEU A 59 -8.44 9.71 5.54
C LEU A 59 -7.83 8.96 6.73
N HIS A 60 -8.70 8.46 7.61
CA HIS A 60 -8.30 7.51 8.65
C HIS A 60 -7.91 6.15 8.02
N LYS A 61 -7.02 5.39 8.69
CA LYS A 61 -6.51 4.08 8.25
C LYS A 61 -7.60 3.14 7.71
N SER A 62 -8.71 3.00 8.43
CA SER A 62 -9.82 2.12 8.03
C SER A 62 -10.41 2.49 6.67
N ILE A 63 -10.50 3.78 6.36
CA ILE A 63 -11.02 4.28 5.09
C ILE A 63 -9.99 4.07 3.98
N GLN A 64 -8.70 4.23 4.26
CA GLN A 64 -7.64 3.95 3.27
C GLN A 64 -7.66 2.48 2.84
N ILE A 65 -7.87 1.55 3.77
CA ILE A 65 -8.00 0.12 3.46
C ILE A 65 -9.27 -0.14 2.63
N ALA A 66 -10.40 0.48 2.97
CA ALA A 66 -11.63 0.36 2.18
C ALA A 66 -11.45 0.92 0.76
N LEU A 67 -10.70 2.01 0.62
CA LEU A 67 -10.36 2.58 -0.67
C LEU A 67 -9.43 1.66 -1.48
N SER A 68 -8.48 1.00 -0.83
CA SER A 68 -7.64 -0.05 -1.45
C SER A 68 -8.50 -1.14 -2.12
N GLN A 69 -9.52 -1.63 -1.41
CA GLN A 69 -10.46 -2.62 -1.93
C GLN A 69 -11.19 -2.09 -3.17
N ILE A 70 -11.77 -0.89 -3.08
CA ILE A 70 -12.52 -0.28 -4.18
C ILE A 70 -11.62 -0.09 -5.42
N LEU A 71 -10.40 0.39 -5.25
CA LEU A 71 -9.50 0.71 -6.36
C LEU A 71 -8.91 -0.53 -7.05
N PHE A 72 -8.68 -1.63 -6.31
CA PHE A 72 -7.99 -2.81 -6.85
C PHE A 72 -8.88 -4.04 -7.09
N GLU A 73 -10.09 -4.09 -6.53
CA GLU A 73 -11.03 -5.20 -6.75
C GLU A 73 -12.16 -4.84 -7.71
N ASP A 74 -12.54 -3.56 -7.86
CA ASP A 74 -13.57 -3.13 -8.80
C ASP A 74 -12.98 -2.97 -10.22
N ASN A 75 -13.55 -3.66 -11.19
CA ASN A 75 -13.14 -3.61 -12.60
C ASN A 75 -13.36 -2.23 -13.25
N LYS A 76 -14.05 -1.29 -12.59
CA LYS A 76 -14.22 0.08 -13.11
C LYS A 76 -12.90 0.84 -13.22
N TYR A 77 -11.91 0.52 -12.40
CA TYR A 77 -10.63 1.24 -12.35
C TYR A 77 -9.55 0.60 -13.23
N ASN A 78 -9.93 0.07 -14.41
CA ASN A 78 -9.01 -0.62 -15.33
C ASN A 78 -7.77 0.21 -15.72
N TYR A 79 -7.93 1.53 -15.90
CA TYR A 79 -6.84 2.45 -16.24
C TYR A 79 -6.64 3.48 -15.12
N LEU A 80 -6.07 3.02 -14.00
CA LEU A 80 -5.77 3.83 -12.83
C LEU A 80 -4.27 4.14 -12.74
N PHE A 81 -3.95 5.43 -12.65
CA PHE A 81 -2.64 5.96 -12.28
C PHE A 81 -2.78 6.67 -10.94
N MET A 82 -1.97 6.27 -9.97
CA MET A 82 -2.09 6.76 -8.61
C MET A 82 -0.72 6.97 -7.96
N SER A 83 -0.56 8.08 -7.25
CA SER A 83 0.53 8.29 -6.30
C SER A 83 0.02 8.12 -4.88
N THR A 84 0.84 7.53 -4.01
CA THR A 84 0.52 7.36 -2.59
C THR A 84 1.80 7.21 -1.78
N HIS A 85 1.80 7.81 -0.60
CA HIS A 85 2.77 7.61 0.48
C HIS A 85 2.24 6.65 1.55
N SER A 86 1.04 6.12 1.38
CA SER A 86 0.42 5.23 2.35
C SER A 86 0.54 3.75 1.98
N PRO A 87 1.10 2.91 2.87
CA PRO A 87 1.08 1.45 2.67
C PRO A 87 -0.34 0.88 2.70
N PHE A 88 -1.27 1.52 3.42
CA PHE A 88 -2.63 1.01 3.59
C PHE A 88 -3.43 1.02 2.28
N ILE A 89 -3.13 1.96 1.38
CA ILE A 89 -3.74 2.01 0.05
C ILE A 89 -3.33 0.79 -0.79
N LEU A 90 -2.17 0.19 -0.54
CA LEU A 90 -1.63 -0.92 -1.35
C LEU A 90 -1.96 -2.31 -0.78
N TYR A 91 -2.73 -2.41 0.30
CA TYR A 91 -3.02 -3.70 0.95
C TYR A 91 -3.71 -4.72 0.03
N GLU A 92 -4.59 -4.28 -0.87
CA GLU A 92 -5.33 -5.17 -1.78
C GLU A 92 -4.77 -5.15 -3.21
N MET A 93 -3.57 -4.57 -3.41
CA MET A 93 -2.96 -4.44 -4.73
C MET A 93 -2.93 -5.78 -5.49
N ASN A 94 -3.35 -5.75 -6.76
CA ASN A 94 -3.47 -6.94 -7.59
C ASN A 94 -3.22 -6.62 -9.05
N LYS A 95 -2.32 -7.37 -9.72
CA LYS A 95 -2.02 -7.16 -11.15
C LYS A 95 -1.65 -5.70 -11.47
N VAL A 96 -1.01 -5.02 -10.52
CA VAL A 96 -0.59 -3.63 -10.66
C VAL A 96 0.87 -3.54 -11.08
N ASN A 97 1.22 -2.45 -11.73
CA ASN A 97 2.61 -2.03 -11.91
C ASN A 97 2.97 -1.08 -10.77
N LEU A 98 3.84 -1.53 -9.88
CA LEU A 98 4.42 -0.68 -8.86
C LEU A 98 5.57 0.11 -9.47
N VAL A 99 5.56 1.42 -9.24
CA VAL A 99 6.66 2.32 -9.59
C VAL A 99 7.17 2.93 -8.30
N ARG A 100 8.34 2.47 -7.85
CA ARG A 100 8.99 3.06 -6.66
C ARG A 100 9.83 4.23 -7.12
N ILE A 101 9.51 5.43 -6.65
CA ILE A 101 10.28 6.64 -6.88
C ILE A 101 11.09 6.93 -5.62
N TYR A 102 12.41 7.00 -5.75
CA TYR A 102 13.30 7.24 -4.61
C TYR A 102 14.54 8.01 -5.04
N ASN A 103 15.19 8.66 -4.08
CA ASN A 103 16.42 9.40 -4.31
C ASN A 103 17.63 8.50 -4.02
N LYS A 104 18.39 8.14 -5.05
CA LYS A 104 19.64 7.37 -4.90
C LYS A 104 20.77 8.24 -4.34
N THR A 105 20.76 9.52 -4.70
CA THR A 105 21.64 10.58 -4.20
C THR A 105 20.78 11.79 -3.83
N LYS A 106 21.34 12.83 -3.21
CA LYS A 106 20.59 14.06 -2.88
C LYS A 106 20.06 14.83 -4.11
N ILE A 107 20.50 14.47 -5.32
CA ILE A 107 20.25 15.22 -6.56
C ILE A 107 19.61 14.37 -7.67
N ASP A 108 19.51 13.04 -7.51
CA ASP A 108 18.99 12.12 -8.52
C ASP A 108 17.71 11.46 -8.07
N SER A 109 16.68 11.47 -8.92
CA SER A 109 15.46 10.66 -8.76
C SER A 109 15.53 9.44 -9.66
N THR A 110 15.31 8.26 -9.09
CA THR A 110 15.31 6.96 -9.80
C THR A 110 13.92 6.33 -9.69
N SER A 111 13.48 5.63 -10.75
CA SER A 111 12.25 4.85 -10.75
C SER A 111 12.52 3.39 -11.12
N GLU A 112 11.86 2.49 -10.40
CA GLU A 112 11.97 1.05 -10.63
C GLU A 112 10.58 0.46 -10.82
N PHE A 113 10.42 -0.40 -11.81
CA PHE A 113 9.15 -1.00 -12.20
C PHE A 113 9.07 -2.44 -11.71
N TYR A 114 7.97 -2.76 -11.04
CA TYR A 114 7.67 -4.13 -10.66
C TYR A 114 6.21 -4.47 -10.97
N THR A 115 5.99 -5.41 -11.86
CA THR A 115 4.66 -5.97 -12.10
C THR A 115 4.38 -7.04 -11.07
N VAL A 116 3.36 -6.84 -10.24
CA VAL A 116 2.94 -7.81 -9.21
C VAL A 116 2.42 -9.08 -9.91
N PRO A 117 3.11 -10.25 -9.81
CA PRO A 117 2.71 -11.45 -10.52
C PRO A 117 1.35 -11.99 -10.08
N GLN A 118 0.62 -12.65 -10.99
CA GLN A 118 -0.71 -13.22 -10.70
C GLN A 118 -0.70 -14.35 -9.65
N LYS A 119 0.44 -15.01 -9.43
CA LYS A 119 0.57 -16.25 -8.64
C LYS A 119 0.65 -16.03 -7.12
N TYR A 120 0.05 -14.98 -6.59
CA TYR A 120 -0.16 -14.87 -5.15
C TYR A 120 -1.52 -15.50 -4.81
N GLY A 121 -1.51 -16.79 -4.47
CA GLY A 121 -2.70 -17.55 -4.02
C GLY A 121 -3.24 -17.09 -2.66
N ASP A 122 -3.69 -18.03 -1.82
CA ASP A 122 -4.41 -17.79 -0.54
C ASP A 122 -3.72 -16.81 0.44
N ASN A 123 -2.39 -16.68 0.39
CA ASN A 123 -1.61 -15.79 1.27
C ASN A 123 -1.38 -14.37 0.72
N LYS A 124 -2.03 -14.00 -0.39
CA LYS A 124 -1.81 -12.71 -1.07
C LYS A 124 -2.01 -11.51 -0.15
N LYS A 125 -3.09 -11.50 0.64
CA LYS A 125 -3.41 -10.39 1.54
C LYS A 125 -2.35 -10.21 2.63
N MET A 126 -1.84 -11.32 3.16
CA MET A 126 -0.78 -11.28 4.18
C MET A 126 0.56 -10.83 3.57
N LEU A 127 0.88 -11.32 2.37
CA LEU A 127 2.04 -10.88 1.61
C LEU A 127 1.97 -9.39 1.29
N ASN A 128 0.84 -8.91 0.78
CA ASN A 128 0.65 -7.50 0.44
C ASN A 128 0.77 -6.61 1.66
N LYS A 129 0.23 -6.99 2.83
CA LYS A 129 0.39 -6.20 4.06
C LYS A 129 1.86 -6.00 4.42
N GLY A 130 2.62 -7.08 4.56
CA GLY A 130 4.05 -6.98 4.90
C GLY A 130 4.87 -6.27 3.81
N LEU A 131 4.57 -6.56 2.54
CA LEU A 131 5.24 -5.93 1.41
C LEU A 131 4.93 -4.43 1.32
N SER A 132 3.67 -4.03 1.53
CA SER A 132 3.22 -2.65 1.35
C SER A 132 3.96 -1.67 2.25
N GLU A 133 4.37 -2.08 3.45
CA GLU A 133 5.22 -1.27 4.32
C GLU A 133 6.68 -1.35 3.87
N ALA A 134 7.16 -2.55 3.53
CA ALA A 134 8.54 -2.78 3.10
C ALA A 134 8.93 -1.99 1.84
N ILE A 135 8.00 -1.70 0.91
CA ILE A 135 8.31 -0.93 -0.30
C ILE A 135 8.66 0.54 -0.04
N PHE A 136 8.23 1.10 1.10
CA PHE A 136 8.56 2.46 1.52
C PHE A 136 9.86 2.54 2.32
N ALA A 137 10.43 1.39 2.71
CA ALA A 137 11.69 1.33 3.41
C ALA A 137 12.89 1.46 2.45
N ASP A 138 14.02 1.93 2.98
CA ASP A 138 15.31 1.92 2.30
C ASP A 138 16.03 0.58 2.48
N LYS A 139 15.86 -0.02 3.66
CA LYS A 139 16.48 -1.29 4.05
C LYS A 139 15.46 -2.18 4.74
N VAL A 140 15.42 -3.45 4.36
CA VAL A 140 14.49 -4.43 4.94
C VAL A 140 15.25 -5.62 5.53
N LEU A 141 15.09 -5.85 6.83
CA LEU A 141 15.54 -7.06 7.50
C LEU A 141 14.40 -8.08 7.50
N LEU A 142 14.53 -9.12 6.67
CA LEU A 142 13.59 -10.23 6.62
C LEU A 142 13.89 -11.19 7.76
N VAL A 143 12.88 -11.45 8.60
CA VAL A 143 12.96 -12.40 9.72
C VAL A 143 11.92 -13.50 9.58
N GLU A 144 12.12 -14.63 10.25
CA GLU A 144 11.23 -15.79 10.13
C GLU A 144 9.85 -15.53 10.73
N GLY A 145 9.80 -15.05 11.96
CA GLY A 145 8.55 -14.84 12.67
C GLY A 145 8.61 -13.75 13.75
N PRO A 146 7.61 -13.75 14.67
CA PRO A 146 7.49 -12.73 15.69
C PRO A 146 8.60 -12.80 16.76
N SER A 147 9.18 -13.97 16.99
CA SER A 147 10.29 -14.14 17.95
C SER A 147 11.52 -13.34 17.51
N GLU A 148 11.95 -13.51 16.26
CA GLU A 148 13.10 -12.81 15.69
C GLU A 148 12.79 -11.32 15.52
N LEU A 149 11.55 -10.95 15.21
CA LEU A 149 11.11 -9.56 15.16
C LEU A 149 11.44 -8.86 16.48
N ILE A 150 10.94 -9.37 17.61
CA ILE A 150 11.17 -8.77 18.93
C ILE A 150 12.66 -8.72 19.28
N LEU A 151 13.40 -9.80 18.95
CA LEU A 151 14.84 -9.85 19.19
C LEU A 151 15.57 -8.75 18.41
N PHE A 152 15.34 -8.64 17.11
CA PHE A 152 16.05 -7.67 16.27
C PHE A 152 15.57 -6.24 16.50
N GLU A 153 14.30 -6.01 16.86
CA GLU A 153 13.84 -4.70 17.34
C GLU A 153 14.64 -4.27 18.57
N LYS A 154 14.87 -5.19 19.52
CA LYS A 154 15.64 -4.88 20.73
C LYS A 154 17.12 -4.65 20.43
N VAL A 155 17.71 -5.45 19.55
CA VAL A 155 19.12 -5.31 19.15
C VAL A 155 19.34 -4.01 18.37
N LEU A 156 18.49 -3.69 17.40
CA LEU A 156 18.64 -2.46 16.61
C LEU A 156 18.39 -1.22 17.48
N SER A 157 17.34 -1.22 18.30
CA SER A 157 17.05 -0.09 19.20
C SER A 157 18.12 0.18 20.25
N SER A 158 18.93 -0.82 20.62
CA SER A 158 20.07 -0.64 21.54
C SER A 158 21.31 -0.07 20.86
N ILE A 159 21.46 -0.23 19.54
CA ILE A 159 22.54 0.37 18.75
C ILE A 159 22.12 1.76 18.24
N ASN A 160 20.89 1.87 17.73
CA ASN A 160 20.27 3.08 17.22
C ASN A 160 18.76 3.07 17.56
N PRO A 161 18.34 3.82 18.58
CA PRO A 161 16.93 3.88 19.00
C PRO A 161 15.96 4.35 17.90
N PHE A 162 16.46 5.04 16.87
CA PHE A 162 15.66 5.63 15.80
C PHE A 162 15.88 4.96 14.44
N PHE A 163 16.32 3.69 14.43
CA PHE A 163 16.64 2.97 13.19
C PHE A 163 15.49 2.99 12.16
N GLU A 164 14.23 2.98 12.61
CA GLU A 164 13.05 3.08 11.73
C GLU A 164 13.01 4.40 10.94
N SER A 165 13.43 5.51 11.58
CA SER A 165 13.49 6.82 10.92
C SER A 165 14.62 6.91 9.88
N ASP A 166 15.61 6.01 9.96
CA ASP A 166 16.66 5.85 8.95
C ASP A 166 16.22 4.91 7.80
N GLY A 167 14.91 4.64 7.69
CA GLY A 167 14.34 3.83 6.62
C GLY A 167 14.59 2.33 6.75
N ILE A 168 14.91 1.85 7.96
CA ILE A 168 15.10 0.42 8.23
C ILE A 168 13.79 -0.19 8.73
N TYR A 169 13.33 -1.24 8.05
CA TYR A 169 12.12 -1.99 8.40
C TYR A 169 12.42 -3.46 8.67
N ILE A 170 11.84 -4.03 9.72
CA ILE A 170 11.96 -5.47 10.02
C ILE A 170 10.68 -6.16 9.57
N LEU A 171 10.78 -7.06 8.59
CA LEU A 171 9.65 -7.74 7.99
C LEU A 171 9.59 -9.22 8.43
N PRO A 172 8.63 -9.62 9.28
CA PRO A 172 8.38 -11.01 9.59
C PRO A 172 7.69 -11.73 8.42
N VAL A 173 8.31 -12.79 7.92
CA VAL A 173 7.84 -13.53 6.74
C VAL A 173 6.71 -14.50 7.10
N ASN A 174 6.66 -14.99 8.34
CA ASN A 174 5.57 -15.81 8.89
C ASN A 174 5.18 -16.99 7.97
N GLY A 175 6.18 -17.71 7.44
CA GLY A 175 5.96 -18.89 6.60
C GLY A 175 5.55 -18.62 5.14
N ILE A 176 5.42 -17.36 4.70
CA ILE A 176 5.11 -17.02 3.29
C ILE A 176 6.25 -17.40 2.33
N GLY A 177 7.47 -17.48 2.87
CA GLY A 177 8.71 -17.81 2.19
C GLY A 177 9.54 -16.58 1.82
N PHE A 178 10.81 -16.56 2.26
CA PHE A 178 11.74 -15.45 2.05
C PHE A 178 11.91 -15.05 0.58
N LYS A 179 11.94 -16.05 -0.31
CA LYS A 179 12.18 -15.85 -1.74
C LYS A 179 11.22 -14.84 -2.36
N LYS A 180 9.92 -14.91 -2.00
CA LYS A 180 8.91 -14.02 -2.59
C LYS A 180 9.17 -12.56 -2.25
N TYR A 181 9.40 -12.26 -0.97
CA TYR A 181 9.71 -10.90 -0.56
C TYR A 181 11.03 -10.43 -1.12
N ARG A 182 12.07 -11.27 -1.07
CA ARG A 182 13.38 -10.95 -1.61
C ARG A 182 13.33 -10.61 -3.10
N ASP A 183 12.67 -11.43 -3.91
CA ASP A 183 12.52 -11.20 -5.35
C ASP A 183 11.87 -9.84 -5.64
N ILE A 184 10.85 -9.45 -4.86
CA ILE A 184 10.18 -8.15 -5.01
C ILE A 184 11.09 -6.99 -4.60
N LEU A 185 11.72 -7.10 -3.43
CA LEU A 185 12.59 -6.06 -2.87
C LEU A 185 13.81 -5.83 -3.78
N GLU A 186 14.42 -6.88 -4.33
CA GLU A 186 15.53 -6.77 -5.27
C GLU A 186 15.13 -6.09 -6.58
N ASN A 187 13.93 -6.38 -7.12
CA ASN A 187 13.40 -5.70 -8.30
C ASN A 187 13.11 -4.22 -8.05
N LEU A 188 12.68 -3.85 -6.84
CA LEU A 188 12.47 -2.46 -6.41
C LEU A 188 13.73 -1.76 -5.91
N LYS A 189 14.90 -2.41 -6.02
CA LYS A 189 16.22 -1.92 -5.55
C LYS A 189 16.22 -1.54 -4.07
N ILE A 190 15.48 -2.27 -3.25
CA ILE A 190 15.46 -2.13 -1.80
C ILE A 190 16.52 -3.06 -1.22
N LEU A 191 17.42 -2.51 -0.40
CA LEU A 191 18.45 -3.30 0.27
C LEU A 191 17.75 -4.26 1.23
N ASN A 192 18.03 -5.55 1.11
CA ASN A 192 17.40 -6.56 1.97
C ASN A 192 18.42 -7.54 2.52
N THR A 193 18.17 -8.02 3.74
CA THR A 193 19.00 -9.03 4.43
C THR A 193 18.08 -10.02 5.10
N ILE A 194 18.44 -11.30 5.09
CA ILE A 194 17.66 -12.38 5.71
C ILE A 194 18.37 -12.83 6.98
N LYS A 195 17.61 -12.97 8.08
CA LYS A 195 18.03 -13.63 9.31
C LYS A 195 16.96 -14.63 9.73
N THR A 196 17.37 -15.88 9.90
CA THR A 196 16.52 -16.96 10.39
C THR A 196 17.10 -17.49 11.69
N ASP A 197 16.29 -18.17 12.49
CA ASP A 197 16.88 -19.14 13.40
C ASP A 197 17.60 -20.17 12.53
N ASN A 198 18.78 -20.60 12.94
CA ASN A 198 19.61 -21.43 12.10
C ASN A 198 19.23 -22.91 12.31
N ASP A 199 17.93 -23.23 12.29
CA ASP A 199 17.45 -24.61 12.34
C ASP A 199 17.95 -25.35 11.08
N LEU A 200 19.13 -25.96 11.24
CA LEU A 200 19.86 -26.72 10.23
C LEU A 200 19.04 -27.94 9.79
N ARG A 201 18.01 -27.73 8.98
CA ARG A 201 17.40 -28.81 8.21
C ARG A 201 18.25 -29.02 6.98
N ILE A 202 19.18 -29.98 7.10
CA ILE A 202 19.88 -30.57 5.96
C ILE A 202 18.80 -31.06 4.98
N VAL A 203 18.60 -30.31 3.89
CA VAL A 203 17.73 -30.75 2.79
C VAL A 203 18.43 -31.94 2.16
N LYS A 204 17.93 -33.16 2.42
CA LYS A 204 18.29 -34.32 1.62
C LYS A 204 17.89 -34.01 0.18
N LYS A 205 18.87 -33.91 -0.72
CA LYS A 205 18.63 -33.98 -2.16
C LYS A 205 18.01 -35.36 -2.44
N THR A 206 16.73 -35.38 -2.80
CA THR A 206 16.08 -36.47 -3.51
C THR A 206 15.73 -35.97 -4.89
#